data_AF-A0A1M6VJ53-F1
#
_entry.id   AF-A0A1M6VJ53-F1
#
_cell.length_a   1.000
_cell.length_b   1.000
_cell.length_c   1.000
_cell.angle_alpha   90.00
_cell.angle_beta   90.00
_cell.angle_gamma   90.00
#
_symmetry.space_group_name_H-M   'P 1'
#
loop_
_entity.id
_entity.type
_entity.pdbx_description
1 polymer ?
#
loop_
_entity_poly.entity_id
_entity_poly.type
_entity_poly.pdbx_seq_one_letter_code
_entity_poly.pdbx_strand_id
1 'polypeptide(L)'
;MPELRPDPPRRPWDVPDEPVRIPETGLDTDGDGVADTVVRDDGADLLIITDLDADGVADQVLRLTGTGEVRMIELLDTRPETTGPALDLD
;
A
#
# COMPACT_ATOMS: atom_id res chain seq x y z
N MET A 1 21.91 7.82 -20.93
CA MET A 1 20.59 7.91 -20.26
C MET A 1 20.11 6.49 -20.08
N PRO A 2 19.87 5.99 -18.86
CA PRO A 2 19.38 4.64 -18.71
C PRO A 2 17.95 4.59 -19.28
N GLU A 3 17.72 3.71 -20.26
CA GLU A 3 16.37 3.43 -20.75
C GLU A 3 15.58 2.80 -19.59
N LEU A 4 14.59 3.54 -19.08
CA LEU A 4 13.51 2.96 -18.29
C LEU A 4 12.86 1.90 -19.16
N ARG A 5 13.24 0.63 -18.94
CA ARG A 5 12.49 -0.49 -19.51
C ARG A 5 11.08 -0.36 -18.96
N PRO A 6 10.04 -0.31 -19.81
CA PRO A 6 8.67 -0.33 -19.31
C PRO A 6 8.53 -1.57 -18.44
N ASP A 7 7.98 -1.40 -17.23
CA ASP A 7 7.64 -2.54 -16.40
C ASP A 7 6.83 -3.54 -17.24
N PRO A 8 7.16 -4.84 -17.18
CA PRO A 8 6.34 -5.82 -17.86
C PRO A 8 4.89 -5.66 -17.39
N PRO A 9 3.90 -5.83 -18.28
CA PRO A 9 2.51 -5.77 -17.88
C PRO A 9 2.30 -6.76 -16.74
N ARG A 10 1.96 -6.24 -15.56
CA ARG A 10 1.66 -7.05 -14.38
C ARG A 10 0.56 -8.02 -14.78
N ARG A 11 0.77 -9.30 -14.50
CA ARG A 11 -0.24 -10.32 -14.79
C ARG A 11 -1.47 -10.00 -13.96
N PRO A 12 -2.68 -10.38 -14.41
CA PRO A 12 -3.77 -10.59 -13.48
C PRO A 12 -3.20 -11.45 -12.34
N TRP A 13 -3.46 -11.06 -11.09
CA TRP A 13 -2.95 -11.71 -9.86
C TRP A 13 -1.54 -11.37 -9.38
N ASP A 14 -0.75 -10.55 -10.08
CA ASP A 14 0.52 -10.07 -9.51
C ASP A 14 0.22 -9.08 -8.37
N VAL A 15 0.61 -9.46 -7.16
CA VAL A 15 0.77 -8.53 -6.04
C VAL A 15 2.11 -7.83 -6.24
N PRO A 16 2.23 -6.52 -6.01
CA PRO A 16 3.54 -5.89 -5.96
C PRO A 16 4.41 -6.62 -4.92
N ASP A 17 5.53 -7.19 -5.34
CA ASP A 17 6.55 -7.73 -4.41
C ASP A 17 7.19 -6.63 -3.56
N GLU A 18 6.99 -5.36 -3.95
CA GLU A 18 7.49 -4.19 -3.26
C GLU A 18 6.41 -3.57 -2.35
N PRO A 19 6.78 -3.02 -1.18
CA PRO A 19 5.86 -2.32 -0.31
C PRO A 19 5.18 -1.19 -1.09
N VAL A 20 3.85 -1.23 -1.13
CA VAL A 20 3.06 -0.18 -1.78
C VAL A 20 3.05 1.01 -0.85
N ARG A 21 3.75 2.08 -1.22
CA ARG A 21 3.74 3.31 -0.42
C ARG A 21 2.52 4.16 -0.68
N ILE A 22 1.98 4.72 0.39
CA ILE A 22 0.95 5.76 0.31
C ILE A 22 1.64 7.11 0.05
N PRO A 23 1.37 7.77 -1.10
CA PRO A 23 1.85 9.13 -1.33
C PRO A 23 1.13 10.15 -0.43
N GLU A 24 1.80 11.26 -0.13
CA GLU A 24 1.25 12.40 0.63
C GLU A 24 0.00 13.04 -0.02
N THR A 25 -0.29 12.70 -1.29
CA THR A 25 -1.48 13.16 -2.02
C THR A 25 -2.67 12.21 -1.91
N GLY A 26 -2.62 11.21 -1.03
CA GLY A 26 -3.73 10.33 -0.74
C GLY A 26 -4.89 11.02 -0.01
N LEU A 27 -5.89 10.24 0.34
CA LEU A 27 -7.01 10.64 1.17
C LEU A 27 -6.68 10.32 2.63
N ASP A 28 -6.80 11.34 3.47
CA ASP A 28 -6.89 11.21 4.92
C ASP A 28 -8.36 10.86 5.26
N THR A 29 -8.61 9.60 5.62
CA THR A 29 -9.95 9.05 5.89
C THR A 29 -10.33 9.09 7.36
N ASP A 30 -9.37 9.23 8.26
CA ASP A 30 -9.61 9.28 9.72
C ASP A 30 -9.46 10.70 10.32
N GLY A 31 -8.88 11.63 9.59
CA GLY A 31 -8.81 13.06 9.88
C GLY A 31 -7.61 13.48 10.73
N ASP A 32 -6.54 12.69 10.78
CA ASP A 32 -5.35 12.99 11.59
C ASP A 32 -4.35 13.96 10.91
N GLY A 33 -4.57 14.26 9.63
CA GLY A 33 -3.73 15.15 8.81
C GLY A 33 -2.66 14.44 8.00
N VAL A 34 -2.59 13.10 8.05
CA VAL A 34 -1.74 12.23 7.24
C VAL A 34 -2.61 11.48 6.24
N ALA A 35 -2.16 11.35 5.00
CA ALA A 35 -2.90 10.55 4.02
C ALA A 35 -2.71 9.05 4.31
N ASP A 36 -3.80 8.32 4.52
CA ASP A 36 -3.80 6.87 4.80
C ASP A 36 -4.30 6.01 3.63
N THR A 37 -5.06 6.58 2.70
CA THR A 37 -5.73 5.81 1.64
C THR A 37 -5.46 6.35 0.24
N VAL A 38 -5.20 5.48 -0.74
CA VAL A 38 -5.13 5.83 -2.16
C VAL A 38 -6.07 4.98 -3.00
N VAL A 39 -6.74 5.63 -3.95
CA VAL A 39 -7.51 4.96 -5.00
C VAL A 39 -6.77 5.10 -6.33
N ARG A 40 -6.50 3.97 -7.00
CA ARG A 40 -5.75 3.92 -8.26
C ARG A 40 -6.43 3.00 -9.26
N ASP A 41 -6.54 3.46 -10.49
CA ASP A 41 -6.85 2.62 -11.65
C ASP A 41 -5.53 2.09 -12.23
N ASP A 42 -5.39 0.77 -12.36
CA ASP A 42 -4.20 0.13 -12.96
C ASP A 42 -4.38 -0.20 -14.46
N GLY A 43 -5.50 0.21 -15.06
CA GLY A 43 -5.90 -0.06 -16.43
C GLY A 43 -6.76 -1.32 -16.60
N ALA A 44 -6.71 -2.27 -15.66
CA ALA A 44 -7.57 -3.44 -15.66
C ALA A 44 -8.58 -3.39 -14.50
N ASP A 45 -8.12 -2.98 -13.32
CA ASP A 45 -8.85 -3.03 -12.07
C ASP A 45 -8.67 -1.74 -11.27
N LEU A 46 -9.62 -1.52 -10.35
CA LEU A 46 -9.55 -0.44 -9.38
C LEU A 46 -8.93 -0.97 -8.08
N LEU A 47 -7.88 -0.31 -7.62
CA LEU A 47 -7.17 -0.62 -6.38
C LEU A 47 -7.47 0.47 -5.35
N ILE A 48 -7.87 0.05 -4.15
CA ILE A 48 -7.94 0.88 -2.95
C ILE A 48 -6.88 0.35 -2.00
N ILE A 49 -5.96 1.21 -1.60
CA ILE A 49 -4.75 0.87 -0.87
C ILE A 49 -4.79 1.68 0.43
N THR A 50 -4.67 1.03 1.59
CA THR A 50 -4.79 1.68 2.89
C THR A 50 -3.62 1.29 3.81
N ASP A 51 -3.06 2.29 4.47
CA ASP A 51 -2.08 2.22 5.56
C ASP A 51 -2.83 2.50 6.87
N LEU A 52 -2.95 1.50 7.74
CA LEU A 52 -3.74 1.57 8.98
C LEU A 52 -2.89 1.96 10.19
N ASP A 53 -1.57 1.85 10.12
CA ASP A 53 -0.65 2.18 11.23
C ASP A 53 0.23 3.43 10.98
N ALA A 54 -0.09 4.20 9.93
CA ALA A 54 0.44 5.52 9.59
C ALA A 54 1.97 5.52 9.40
N ASP A 55 2.37 4.59 8.58
CA ASP A 55 3.69 3.98 8.51
C ASP A 55 4.38 4.28 7.17
N GLY A 56 3.56 4.67 6.19
CA GLY A 56 3.89 4.98 4.81
C GLY A 56 3.81 3.78 3.88
N VAL A 57 3.37 2.60 4.35
CA VAL A 57 3.26 1.31 3.65
C VAL A 57 1.82 0.81 3.76
N ALA A 58 1.33 0.20 2.70
CA ALA A 58 -0.02 -0.34 2.71
C ALA A 58 -0.12 -1.62 3.53
N ASP A 59 -1.07 -1.66 4.46
CA ASP A 59 -1.54 -2.87 5.15
C ASP A 59 -2.60 -3.62 4.34
N GLN A 60 -3.41 -2.87 3.58
CA GLN A 60 -4.55 -3.44 2.88
C GLN A 60 -4.61 -2.97 1.43
N VAL A 61 -4.91 -3.92 0.54
CA VAL A 61 -5.26 -3.65 -0.85
C VAL A 61 -6.58 -4.31 -1.17
N LEU A 62 -7.60 -3.50 -1.44
CA LEU A 62 -8.87 -3.92 -2.00
C LEU A 62 -8.84 -3.72 -3.52
N ARG A 63 -9.04 -4.81 -4.27
CA ARG A 63 -9.10 -4.83 -5.73
C ARG A 63 -10.52 -5.08 -6.18
N LEU A 64 -11.07 -4.16 -6.97
CA LEU A 64 -12.32 -4.32 -7.69
C LEU A 64 -12.00 -4.61 -9.15
N THR A 65 -12.31 -5.81 -9.58
CA THR A 65 -12.01 -6.23 -10.95
C THR A 65 -12.98 -5.63 -11.96
N GLY A 66 -12.57 -5.55 -13.23
CA GLY A 66 -13.48 -5.14 -14.32
C GLY A 66 -14.74 -6.03 -14.47
N THR A 67 -14.75 -7.23 -13.89
CA THR A 67 -15.92 -8.13 -13.83
C THR A 67 -16.79 -7.93 -12.60
N GLY A 68 -16.45 -7.00 -11.71
CA GLY A 68 -17.19 -6.69 -10.48
C GLY A 68 -16.85 -7.59 -9.29
N GLU A 69 -15.82 -8.42 -9.40
CA GLU A 69 -15.33 -9.22 -8.28
C GLU A 69 -14.48 -8.34 -7.35
N VAL A 70 -14.71 -8.47 -6.04
CA VAL A 70 -13.94 -7.77 -4.99
C VAL A 70 -12.99 -8.77 -4.32
N ARG A 71 -11.72 -8.43 -4.24
CA ARG A 71 -10.71 -9.16 -3.47
C ARG A 71 -10.01 -8.24 -2.50
N MET A 72 -9.88 -8.69 -1.26
CA MET A 72 -9.05 -8.04 -0.25
C MET A 72 -7.76 -8.84 -0.09
N ILE A 73 -6.64 -8.13 -0.05
CA ILE A 73 -5.32 -8.67 0.22
C ILE A 73 -4.80 -7.91 1.44
N GLU A 74 -4.55 -8.65 2.52
CA GLU A 74 -3.83 -8.12 3.67
C GLU A 74 -2.34 -8.29 3.40
N LEU A 75 -1.62 -7.18 3.36
CA LEU A 75 -0.18 -7.16 3.35
C LEU A 75 0.26 -7.26 4.81
N LEU A 76 1.06 -8.29 5.10
CA LEU A 76 1.73 -8.36 6.39
C LEU A 76 2.81 -7.27 6.39
N ASP A 77 2.60 -6.19 7.16
CA ASP A 77 3.70 -5.29 7.48
C ASP A 77 4.80 -6.11 8.19
N THR A 78 5.97 -6.14 7.57
CA THR A 78 7.15 -6.86 8.11
C THR A 78 8.17 -5.91 8.70
N ARG A 79 7.80 -4.63 8.95
CA ARG A 79 8.67 -3.78 9.73
C ARG A 79 8.89 -4.45 11.09
N PRO A 80 10.15 -4.65 11.50
CA PRO A 80 10.41 -5.10 12.86
C PRO A 80 9.81 -4.03 13.77
N GLU A 81 8.90 -4.43 14.66
CA GLU A 81 8.41 -3.55 15.71
C GLU A 81 9.63 -2.83 16.30
N THR A 82 9.71 -1.51 16.10
CA THR A 82 10.65 -0.69 16.85
C THR A 82 10.16 -0.73 18.29
N THR A 83 10.57 -1.78 19.00
CA THR A 83 10.60 -1.80 20.46
C THR A 83 11.29 -0.49 20.83
N GLY A 84 10.53 0.41 21.46
CA GLY A 84 11.04 1.68 21.94
C GLY A 84 12.32 1.49 22.75
N PRO A 85 13.14 2.55 22.93
CA PRO A 85 14.45 2.40 23.54
C PRO A 85 14.30 1.62 24.84
N ALA A 86 15.06 0.52 24.96
CA ALA A 86 15.22 -0.18 26.22
C ALA A 86 15.50 0.88 27.27
N LEU A 87 14.58 1.04 28.23
CA LEU A 87 14.84 1.86 29.40
C LEU A 87 16.05 1.23 30.08
N ASP A 88 17.22 1.83 29.86
CA ASP A 88 18.38 1.68 30.72
C ASP A 88 17.92 2.14 32.10
N LEU A 89 17.53 1.18 32.93
CA LEU A 89 17.27 1.38 34.35
C LEU A 89 18.63 1.44 35.03
N ASP A 90 19.12 2.64 35.30
CA ASP A 90 20.19 2.89 36.29
C ASP A 90 19.67 2.66 37.72
#